data_AF-A0A0B1R3N5-F1
#
_entry.id   AF-A0A0B1R3N5-F1
#
_cell.length_a   1.000
_cell.length_b   1.000
_cell.length_c   1.000
_cell.angle_alpha   90.00
_cell.angle_beta   90.00
_cell.angle_gamma   90.00
#
_symmetry.space_group_name_H-M   'P 1'
#
loop_
_entity.id
_entity.type
_entity.pdbx_description
1 polymer ?
#
loop_
_entity_poly.entity_id
_entity_poly.type
_entity_poly.pdbx_seq_one_letter_code
_entity_poly.pdbx_strand_id
1 'polypeptide(L)'
;MKTKTYSIWIFSSVTIGYVIYLVCLLYKNGFPAGFTEFGALGDAFGTLNSFFTGLGFAGVVVTLFVQQKQIKSQEDENAQQDIRYQIDQYENTLHRYLSLYSQVLSEVSQQDESDRFEGRDALTNSVQKIQLSIKENSTTFYPKGIRDRISSCNLQGEDKAIINMIQFEHHKCIKNNLYWQGRLIQTAHLLFKHLEERVPSDYDVSRARELVMSQLTYFECQYFFFACLSTKQFKEMAGYMSRSIFSQKKNKFKMTEIDRDLFEYAYKITLKEDVVQDEKFFDKEVYNKFRNKTKALRAKYRTMINDDAKS
;
A
#
# COMPACT_ATOMS: atom_id res chain seq x y z
N MET A 1 -36.76 23.36 16.45
CA MET A 1 -37.94 24.12 16.95
C MET A 1 -37.89 24.44 18.43
N LYS A 2 -37.54 23.50 19.32
CA LYS A 2 -37.55 23.72 20.79
C LYS A 2 -36.61 24.85 21.28
N THR A 3 -35.42 25.00 20.71
CA THR A 3 -34.43 26.02 21.11
C THR A 3 -34.86 27.47 20.82
N LYS A 4 -35.60 27.71 19.73
CA LYS A 4 -36.15 29.05 19.43
C LYS A 4 -37.22 29.49 20.43
N THR A 5 -38.04 28.54 20.91
CA THR A 5 -39.08 28.82 21.90
C THR A 5 -38.47 29.29 23.23
N TYR A 6 -37.45 28.61 23.76
CA TYR A 6 -36.83 29.01 25.04
C TYR A 6 -36.19 30.41 25.01
N SER A 7 -35.60 30.82 23.88
CA SER A 7 -35.00 32.16 23.74
C SER A 7 -36.04 33.28 23.82
N ILE A 8 -37.23 33.07 23.24
CA ILE A 8 -38.34 34.04 23.26
C ILE A 8 -38.92 34.19 24.68
N TRP A 9 -39.01 33.10 25.44
CA TRP A 9 -39.48 33.11 26.82
C TRP A 9 -38.51 33.83 27.77
N ILE A 10 -37.20 33.62 27.60
CA ILE A 10 -36.17 34.32 28.39
C ILE A 10 -36.22 35.83 28.09
N PHE A 11 -36.30 36.22 26.82
CA PHE A 11 -36.36 37.63 26.44
C PHE A 11 -37.63 38.32 26.97
N SER A 12 -38.79 37.64 26.90
CA SER A 12 -40.05 38.15 27.44
C SER A 12 -40.03 38.26 28.97
N SER A 13 -39.41 37.32 29.67
CA SER A 13 -39.26 37.38 31.13
C SER A 13 -38.37 38.55 31.58
N VAL A 14 -37.30 38.82 30.83
CA VAL A 14 -36.37 39.91 31.13
C VAL A 14 -37.02 41.28 30.88
N THR A 15 -37.78 41.43 29.80
CA THR A 15 -38.52 42.69 29.51
C THR A 15 -39.65 42.93 30.50
N ILE A 16 -40.39 41.89 30.90
CA ILE A 16 -41.42 42.00 31.94
C ILE A 16 -40.79 42.41 33.28
N GLY A 17 -39.66 41.79 33.66
CA GLY A 17 -38.92 42.17 34.87
C GLY A 17 -38.46 43.63 34.86
N TYR A 18 -38.02 44.13 33.70
CA TYR A 18 -37.65 45.54 33.52
C TYR A 18 -38.86 46.49 33.67
N VAL A 19 -40.00 46.16 33.07
CA VAL A 19 -41.23 46.95 33.20
C VAL A 19 -41.73 46.97 34.66
N ILE A 20 -41.68 45.83 35.36
CA ILE A 20 -42.06 45.74 36.77
C ILE A 20 -41.13 46.59 37.64
N TYR A 21 -39.82 46.57 37.39
CA TYR A 21 -38.85 47.40 38.10
C TYR A 21 -39.13 48.90 37.90
N LEU A 22 -39.44 49.33 36.67
CA LEU A 22 -39.83 50.71 36.36
C LEU A 22 -41.11 51.12 37.10
N VAL A 23 -42.13 50.27 37.08
CA VAL A 23 -43.41 50.53 37.76
C VAL A 23 -43.20 50.62 39.28
N CYS A 24 -42.37 49.76 39.86
CA CYS A 24 -42.07 49.75 41.29
C CYS A 24 -41.27 50.99 41.73
N LEU A 25 -40.34 51.47 40.89
CA LEU A 25 -39.57 52.69 41.12
C LEU A 25 -40.47 53.93 41.05
N LEU A 26 -41.36 54.02 40.05
CA LEU A 26 -42.35 55.09 39.93
C LEU A 26 -43.38 55.09 41.08
N TYR A 27 -43.77 53.91 41.56
CA TYR A 27 -44.70 53.79 42.70
C TYR A 27 -44.06 54.24 44.02
N LYS A 28 -42.77 53.98 44.23
CA LYS A 28 -42.06 54.37 45.47
C LYS A 28 -41.63 55.84 45.51
N ASN A 29 -41.24 56.42 44.38
CA ASN A 29 -40.67 57.77 44.35
C ASN A 29 -41.66 58.85 43.85
N GLY A 30 -42.85 58.47 43.37
CA GLY A 30 -43.80 59.42 42.77
C GLY A 30 -43.34 59.96 41.41
N PHE A 31 -44.18 60.75 40.75
CA PHE A 31 -43.80 61.40 39.49
C PHE A 31 -42.89 62.60 39.80
N PRO A 32 -41.64 62.65 39.31
CA PRO A 32 -40.66 63.63 39.75
C PRO A 32 -41.08 65.05 39.38
N ALA A 33 -41.10 65.96 40.37
CA ALA A 33 -41.53 67.35 40.19
C ALA A 33 -40.35 68.33 40.00
N GLY A 34 -39.10 67.88 40.13
CA GLY A 34 -37.89 68.72 39.98
C GLY A 34 -36.58 67.97 39.74
N PHE A 35 -35.56 68.69 39.26
CA PHE A 35 -34.27 68.17 38.75
C PHE A 35 -33.46 67.31 39.74
N THR A 36 -33.62 67.49 41.05
CA THR A 36 -32.87 66.75 42.09
C THR A 36 -33.34 65.30 42.26
N GLU A 37 -34.64 65.03 42.06
CA GLU A 37 -35.23 63.68 42.17
C GLU A 37 -34.88 62.80 40.97
N PHE A 38 -34.57 63.42 39.82
CA PHE A 38 -34.05 62.71 38.64
C PHE A 38 -32.65 62.11 38.88
N GLY A 39 -31.85 62.66 39.80
CA GLY A 39 -30.53 62.13 40.16
C GLY A 39 -30.60 60.77 40.84
N ALA A 40 -31.45 60.62 41.86
CA ALA A 40 -31.65 59.34 42.57
C ALA A 40 -32.28 58.26 41.68
N LEU A 41 -33.15 58.67 40.75
CA LEU A 41 -33.70 57.81 39.72
C LEU A 41 -32.58 57.33 38.77
N GLY A 42 -31.67 58.22 38.37
CA GLY A 42 -30.46 57.91 37.59
C GLY A 42 -29.50 56.90 38.23
N ASP A 43 -29.26 56.99 39.54
CA ASP A 43 -28.39 56.05 40.28
C ASP A 43 -28.95 54.61 40.28
N ALA A 44 -30.28 54.47 40.38
CA ALA A 44 -30.97 53.19 40.28
C ALA A 44 -30.95 52.62 38.84
N PHE A 45 -30.91 53.48 37.82
CA PHE A 45 -30.67 53.06 36.42
C PHE A 45 -29.21 52.65 36.18
N GLY A 46 -28.25 53.29 36.84
CA GLY A 46 -26.84 52.92 36.77
C GLY A 46 -26.60 51.48 37.20
N THR A 47 -27.16 51.08 38.35
CA THR A 47 -27.05 49.70 38.88
C THR A 47 -27.62 48.67 37.91
N LEU A 48 -28.78 48.97 37.32
CA LEU A 48 -29.44 48.08 36.36
C LEU A 48 -28.68 48.02 35.03
N ASN A 49 -28.14 49.14 34.55
CA ASN A 49 -27.30 49.19 33.35
C ASN A 49 -25.99 48.41 33.53
N SER A 50 -25.36 48.49 34.71
CA SER A 50 -24.20 47.67 35.05
C SER A 50 -24.53 46.18 35.08
N PHE A 51 -25.70 45.79 35.57
CA PHE A 51 -26.15 44.40 35.55
C PHE A 51 -26.37 43.87 34.13
N PHE A 52 -27.01 44.64 33.25
CA PHE A 52 -27.16 44.28 31.83
C PHE A 52 -25.83 44.26 31.09
N THR A 53 -24.91 45.16 31.41
CA THR A 53 -23.54 45.17 30.86
C THR A 53 -22.78 43.91 31.31
N GLY A 54 -22.88 43.53 32.58
CA GLY A 54 -22.28 42.30 33.12
C GLY A 54 -22.88 41.03 32.50
N LEU A 55 -24.20 40.97 32.31
CA LEU A 55 -24.88 39.89 31.60
C LEU A 55 -24.50 39.83 30.12
N GLY A 56 -24.39 40.97 29.46
CA GLY A 56 -23.92 41.06 28.07
C GLY A 56 -22.49 40.53 27.94
N PHE A 57 -21.60 40.94 28.85
CA PHE A 57 -20.23 40.43 28.93
C PHE A 57 -20.19 38.93 29.21
N ALA A 58 -20.99 38.43 30.16
CA ALA A 58 -21.11 36.99 30.42
C ALA A 58 -21.61 36.21 29.20
N GLY A 59 -22.56 36.78 28.45
CA GLY A 59 -23.02 36.23 27.17
C GLY A 59 -21.88 36.12 26.15
N VAL A 60 -21.04 37.15 26.02
CA VAL A 60 -19.86 37.13 25.14
C VAL A 60 -18.83 36.08 25.59
N VAL A 61 -18.58 35.94 26.90
CA VAL A 61 -17.67 34.92 27.42
C VAL A 61 -18.19 33.51 27.10
N VAL A 62 -19.49 33.26 27.29
CA VAL A 62 -20.11 31.98 26.95
C VAL A 62 -20.01 31.70 25.45
N THR A 63 -20.27 32.69 24.59
CA THR A 63 -20.14 32.49 23.13
C THR A 63 -18.70 32.21 22.72
N LEU A 64 -17.71 32.85 23.34
CA LEU A 64 -16.29 32.54 23.08
C LEU A 64 -15.94 31.10 23.43
N PHE A 65 -16.40 30.58 24.58
CA PHE A 65 -16.16 29.18 24.94
C PHE A 65 -16.82 28.21 23.94
N VAL A 66 -18.03 28.51 23.47
CA VAL A 66 -18.71 27.69 22.46
C VAL A 66 -17.97 27.74 21.13
N GLN A 67 -17.54 28.93 20.68
CA GLN A 67 -16.76 29.11 19.45
C GLN A 67 -15.43 28.36 19.50
N GLN A 68 -14.70 28.42 20.63
CA GLN A 68 -13.45 27.66 20.81
C GLN A 68 -13.67 26.15 20.64
N LYS A 69 -14.76 25.62 21.22
CA LYS A 69 -15.08 24.20 21.08
C LYS A 69 -15.42 23.83 19.63
N GLN A 70 -16.14 24.70 18.91
CA GLN A 70 -16.46 24.48 17.49
C GLN A 70 -15.22 24.50 16.61
N ILE A 71 -14.31 25.46 16.83
CA ILE A 71 -13.03 25.55 16.10
C ILE A 71 -12.23 24.27 16.31
N LYS A 72 -12.08 23.81 17.56
CA LYS A 72 -11.36 22.58 17.85
C LYS A 72 -11.97 21.35 17.17
N SER A 73 -13.30 21.22 17.22
CA SER A 73 -13.99 20.12 16.52
C SER A 73 -13.77 20.17 15.01
N GLN A 74 -13.79 21.37 14.42
CA GLN A 74 -13.56 21.58 13.00
C GLN A 74 -12.11 21.26 12.61
N GLU A 75 -11.13 21.62 13.44
CA GLU A 75 -9.72 21.27 13.24
C GLU A 75 -9.52 19.75 13.26
N ASP A 76 -10.14 19.05 14.21
CA ASP A 76 -10.08 17.59 14.31
C ASP A 76 -10.74 16.92 13.09
N GLU A 77 -11.90 17.41 12.64
CA GLU A 77 -12.58 16.91 11.44
C GLU A 77 -11.76 17.17 10.16
N ASN A 78 -11.18 18.36 10.02
CA ASN A 78 -10.33 18.70 8.88
C ASN A 78 -9.09 17.80 8.83
N ALA A 79 -8.44 17.56 9.97
CA ALA A 79 -7.28 16.66 10.03
C ALA A 79 -7.63 15.22 9.59
N GLN A 80 -8.80 14.72 9.99
CA GLN A 80 -9.28 13.41 9.53
C GLN A 80 -9.61 13.39 8.03
N GLN A 81 -10.18 14.49 7.50
CA GLN A 81 -10.46 14.63 6.07
C GLN A 81 -9.17 14.67 5.26
N ASP A 82 -8.13 15.37 5.74
CA ASP A 82 -6.84 15.44 5.06
C ASP A 82 -6.17 14.07 4.96
N ILE A 83 -6.22 13.26 6.03
CA ILE A 83 -5.70 11.88 6.02
C ILE A 83 -6.46 11.03 4.99
N ARG A 84 -7.80 11.08 4.99
CA ARG A 84 -8.62 10.35 4.01
C ARG A 84 -8.32 10.77 2.59
N TYR A 85 -8.20 12.08 2.35
CA TYR A 85 -7.86 12.63 1.04
C TYR A 85 -6.49 12.15 0.56
N GLN A 86 -5.48 12.08 1.43
CA GLN A 86 -4.17 11.54 1.08
C GLN A 86 -4.23 10.06 0.70
N ILE A 87 -5.01 9.26 1.44
CA ILE A 87 -5.24 7.85 1.12
C ILE A 87 -5.94 7.70 -0.23
N ASP A 88 -7.02 8.44 -0.46
CA ASP A 88 -7.77 8.40 -1.72
C ASP A 88 -6.90 8.83 -2.91
N GLN A 89 -6.10 9.88 -2.75
CA GLN A 89 -5.14 10.32 -3.77
C GLN A 89 -4.10 9.25 -4.08
N TYR A 90 -3.58 8.60 -3.05
CA TYR A 90 -2.62 7.52 -3.19
C TYR A 90 -3.21 6.33 -3.96
N GLU A 91 -4.41 5.88 -3.60
CA GLU A 91 -5.10 4.75 -4.23
C GLU A 91 -5.47 5.06 -5.68
N ASN A 92 -6.03 6.24 -5.95
CA ASN A 92 -6.34 6.68 -7.31
C ASN A 92 -5.08 6.71 -8.20
N THR A 93 -3.96 7.19 -7.66
CA THR A 93 -2.68 7.21 -8.37
C THR A 93 -2.17 5.78 -8.62
N LEU A 94 -2.30 4.89 -7.64
CA LEU A 94 -1.92 3.48 -7.77
C LEU A 94 -2.74 2.79 -8.87
N HIS A 95 -4.06 2.96 -8.88
CA HIS A 95 -4.94 2.43 -9.91
C HIS A 95 -4.61 2.96 -11.30
N ARG A 96 -4.26 4.25 -11.42
CA ARG A 96 -3.79 4.84 -12.68
C ARG A 96 -2.47 4.24 -13.16
N TYR A 97 -1.54 3.95 -12.26
CA TYR A 97 -0.30 3.26 -12.64
C TYR A 97 -0.56 1.80 -13.05
N LEU A 98 -1.48 1.10 -12.40
CA LEU A 98 -1.90 -0.25 -12.79
C LEU A 98 -2.56 -0.27 -14.17
N SER A 99 -3.44 0.69 -14.46
CA SER A 99 -4.08 0.78 -15.78
C SER A 99 -3.06 1.10 -16.87
N LEU A 100 -2.14 2.04 -16.61
CA LEU A 100 -1.05 2.37 -17.53
C LEU A 100 -0.15 1.16 -17.78
N TYR A 101 0.17 0.41 -16.71
CA TYR A 101 0.92 -0.83 -16.81
C TYR A 101 0.22 -1.86 -17.71
N SER A 102 -1.06 -2.13 -17.46
CA SER A 102 -1.83 -3.10 -18.26
C SER A 102 -1.93 -2.68 -19.73
N GLN A 103 -2.09 -1.38 -20.00
CA GLN A 103 -2.13 -0.85 -21.36
C GLN A 103 -0.78 -1.05 -22.06
N VAL A 104 0.31 -0.59 -21.45
CA VAL A 104 1.66 -0.72 -22.02
C VAL A 104 2.02 -2.19 -22.23
N LEU A 105 1.62 -3.06 -21.29
CA LEU A 105 1.78 -4.50 -21.43
C LEU A 105 1.07 -5.02 -22.68
N SER A 106 -0.20 -4.67 -22.89
CA SER A 106 -0.96 -5.12 -24.08
C SER A 106 -0.37 -4.63 -25.42
N GLU A 107 0.35 -3.51 -25.41
CA GLU A 107 1.06 -2.97 -26.58
C GLU A 107 2.37 -3.72 -26.88
N VAL A 108 2.90 -4.51 -25.93
CA VAL A 108 4.12 -5.28 -26.16
C VAL A 108 3.83 -6.34 -27.22
N SER A 109 4.58 -6.30 -28.32
CA SER A 109 4.52 -7.33 -29.35
C SER A 109 5.93 -7.83 -29.65
N GLN A 110 6.04 -9.13 -29.87
CA GLN A 110 7.25 -9.80 -30.29
C GLN A 110 6.91 -10.68 -31.49
N GLN A 111 7.64 -10.48 -32.58
CA GLN A 111 7.53 -11.34 -33.76
C GLN A 111 8.68 -12.34 -33.74
N ASP A 112 8.36 -13.62 -33.91
CA ASP A 112 9.32 -14.71 -33.89
C ASP A 112 9.07 -15.63 -35.08
N GLU A 113 9.97 -15.64 -36.06
CA GLU A 113 9.94 -16.40 -37.33
C GLU A 113 8.61 -16.37 -38.10
N SER A 114 7.56 -17.03 -37.59
CA SER A 114 6.19 -17.09 -38.16
C SER A 114 5.07 -16.71 -37.19
N ASP A 115 5.32 -16.67 -35.88
CA ASP A 115 4.33 -16.40 -34.85
C ASP A 115 4.48 -14.98 -34.28
N ARG A 116 3.34 -14.32 -34.07
CA ARG A 116 3.27 -13.01 -33.40
C ARG A 116 2.72 -13.21 -32.00
N PHE A 117 3.57 -12.93 -31.01
CA PHE A 117 3.19 -12.93 -29.61
C PHE A 117 2.86 -11.51 -29.17
N GLU A 118 1.76 -11.34 -28.44
CA GLU A 118 1.32 -10.05 -27.93
C GLU A 118 1.10 -10.10 -26.42
N GLY A 119 1.27 -8.96 -25.76
CA GLY A 119 1.06 -8.80 -24.34
C GLY A 119 1.88 -9.76 -23.48
N ARG A 120 1.16 -10.54 -22.67
CA ARG A 120 1.74 -11.50 -21.72
C ARG A 120 2.44 -12.66 -22.40
N ASP A 121 2.00 -13.04 -23.60
CA ASP A 121 2.58 -14.16 -24.33
C ASP A 121 3.95 -13.79 -24.87
N ALA A 122 4.15 -12.53 -25.27
CA ALA A 122 5.46 -12.01 -25.68
C ALA A 122 6.48 -12.09 -24.54
N LEU A 123 6.09 -11.65 -23.34
CA LEU A 123 6.96 -11.75 -22.16
C LEU A 123 7.24 -13.20 -21.79
N THR A 124 6.22 -14.06 -21.83
CA THR A 124 6.36 -15.49 -21.56
C THR A 124 7.36 -16.13 -22.50
N ASN A 125 7.27 -15.87 -23.81
CA ASN A 125 8.23 -16.36 -24.80
C ASN A 125 9.65 -15.87 -24.49
N SER A 126 9.82 -14.57 -24.21
CA SER A 126 11.15 -14.01 -23.89
C SER A 126 11.79 -14.68 -22.67
N VAL A 127 11.02 -14.91 -21.60
CA VAL A 127 11.49 -15.56 -20.38
C VAL A 127 11.81 -17.04 -20.64
N GLN A 128 10.99 -17.72 -21.44
CA GLN A 128 11.26 -19.12 -21.81
C GLN A 128 12.53 -19.26 -22.63
N LYS A 129 12.79 -18.36 -23.60
CA LYS A 129 14.05 -18.34 -24.36
C LYS A 129 15.26 -18.17 -23.44
N ILE A 130 15.22 -17.21 -22.51
CA ILE A 130 16.28 -17.03 -21.51
C ILE A 130 16.49 -18.31 -20.70
N GLN A 131 15.42 -18.91 -20.19
CA GLN A 131 15.51 -20.15 -19.40
C GLN A 131 16.06 -21.33 -20.19
N LEU A 132 15.71 -21.46 -21.47
CA LEU A 132 16.25 -22.50 -22.36
C LEU A 132 17.75 -22.29 -22.58
N SER A 133 18.19 -21.08 -22.90
CA SER A 133 19.62 -20.77 -23.07
C SER A 133 20.43 -20.99 -21.79
N ILE A 134 19.86 -20.69 -20.62
CA ILE A 134 20.50 -20.97 -19.32
C ILE A 134 20.65 -22.49 -19.09
N LYS A 135 19.66 -23.29 -19.50
CA LYS A 135 19.73 -24.76 -19.39
C LYS A 135 20.75 -25.35 -20.35
N GLU A 136 20.77 -24.89 -21.60
CA GLU A 136 21.71 -25.35 -22.63
C GLU A 136 23.16 -25.07 -22.22
N ASN A 137 23.44 -23.88 -21.67
CA ASN A 137 24.77 -23.51 -21.19
C ASN A 137 25.10 -24.06 -19.79
N SER A 138 24.23 -24.89 -19.20
CA SER A 138 24.42 -25.51 -17.87
C SER A 138 24.70 -24.52 -16.73
N THR A 139 24.29 -23.25 -16.86
CA THR A 139 24.51 -22.20 -15.85
C THR A 139 23.34 -22.10 -14.87
N THR A 140 22.61 -23.19 -14.63
CA THR A 140 21.47 -23.20 -13.70
C THR A 140 21.90 -23.41 -12.25
N PHE A 141 23.00 -24.14 -12.02
CA PHE A 141 23.53 -24.45 -10.69
C PHE A 141 25.05 -24.49 -10.72
N TYR A 142 25.69 -24.17 -9.60
CA TYR A 142 27.10 -24.48 -9.45
C TYR A 142 27.31 -26.00 -9.38
N PRO A 143 28.42 -26.52 -9.91
CA PRO A 143 28.84 -27.89 -9.69
C PRO A 143 28.88 -28.23 -8.18
N LYS A 144 28.46 -29.45 -7.81
CA LYS A 144 28.34 -29.88 -6.41
C LYS A 144 29.61 -29.61 -5.59
N GLY A 145 30.78 -29.88 -6.17
CA GLY A 145 32.07 -29.64 -5.50
C GLY A 145 32.36 -28.17 -5.19
N ILE A 146 31.83 -27.22 -5.97
CA ILE A 146 31.95 -25.79 -5.71
C ILE A 146 30.91 -25.36 -4.68
N ARG A 147 29.68 -25.88 -4.76
CA ARG A 147 28.62 -25.60 -3.77
C ARG A 147 29.02 -26.02 -2.35
N ASP A 148 29.67 -27.17 -2.21
CA ASP A 148 30.17 -27.67 -0.92
C ASP A 148 31.31 -26.78 -0.36
N ARG A 149 32.13 -26.20 -1.24
CA ARG A 149 33.22 -25.26 -0.88
C ARG A 149 32.73 -23.86 -0.54
N ILE A 150 31.68 -23.38 -1.24
CA ILE A 150 30.96 -22.15 -0.91
C ILE A 150 30.36 -22.29 0.51
N SER A 151 29.70 -23.42 0.78
CA SER A 151 29.06 -23.69 2.07
C SER A 151 30.05 -23.84 3.24
N SER A 152 31.27 -24.31 2.95
CA SER A 152 32.34 -24.48 3.95
C SER A 152 33.28 -23.27 4.07
N CYS A 153 32.99 -22.15 3.37
CA CYS A 153 33.80 -20.93 3.34
C CYS A 153 35.29 -21.16 2.97
N ASN A 154 35.60 -22.21 2.21
CA ASN A 154 36.97 -22.56 1.82
C ASN A 154 37.14 -22.40 0.31
N LEU A 155 37.15 -21.14 -0.14
CA LEU A 155 37.21 -20.75 -1.56
C LEU A 155 38.66 -20.50 -1.98
N GLN A 156 39.19 -21.32 -2.89
CA GLN A 156 40.49 -21.08 -3.51
C GLN A 156 40.39 -20.02 -4.63
N GLY A 157 41.54 -19.48 -5.07
CA GLY A 157 41.58 -18.48 -6.15
C GLY A 157 40.98 -18.98 -7.47
N GLU A 158 41.19 -20.26 -7.80
CA GLU A 158 40.61 -20.91 -8.98
C GLU A 158 39.10 -21.09 -8.86
N ASP A 159 38.59 -21.43 -7.67
CA ASP A 159 37.14 -21.57 -7.43
C ASP A 159 36.41 -20.23 -7.68
N LYS A 160 37.02 -19.11 -7.28
CA LYS A 160 36.47 -17.75 -7.56
C LYS A 160 36.46 -17.44 -9.06
N ALA A 161 37.49 -17.86 -9.80
CA ALA A 161 37.55 -17.65 -11.25
C ALA A 161 36.44 -18.43 -11.98
N ILE A 162 36.17 -19.67 -11.55
CA ILE A 162 35.09 -20.51 -12.10
C ILE A 162 33.72 -19.91 -11.78
N ILE A 163 33.49 -19.43 -10.55
CA ILE A 163 32.26 -18.74 -10.17
C ILE A 163 32.04 -17.50 -11.05
N ASN A 164 33.07 -16.67 -11.22
CA ASN A 164 32.99 -15.47 -12.05
C ASN A 164 32.70 -15.81 -13.53
N MET A 165 33.30 -16.89 -14.05
CA MET A 165 33.03 -17.36 -15.41
C MET A 165 31.57 -17.80 -15.59
N ILE A 166 31.04 -18.60 -14.65
CA ILE A 166 29.65 -19.07 -14.70
C ILE A 166 28.69 -17.87 -14.61
N GLN A 167 28.95 -16.92 -13.71
CA GLN A 167 28.16 -15.70 -13.57
C GLN A 167 28.22 -14.83 -14.85
N PHE A 168 29.38 -14.74 -15.49
CA PHE A 168 29.55 -14.01 -16.74
C PHE A 168 28.75 -14.64 -17.89
N GLU A 169 28.86 -15.96 -18.09
CA GLU A 169 28.08 -16.65 -19.13
C GLU A 169 26.59 -16.58 -18.84
N HIS A 170 26.18 -16.69 -17.57
CA HIS A 170 24.79 -16.53 -17.16
C HIS A 170 24.25 -15.13 -17.48
N HIS A 171 24.99 -14.07 -17.11
CA HIS A 171 24.63 -12.70 -17.45
C HIS A 171 24.57 -12.46 -18.96
N LYS A 172 25.51 -13.02 -19.73
CA LYS A 172 25.54 -12.96 -21.18
C LYS A 172 24.33 -13.64 -21.81
N CYS A 173 23.91 -14.80 -21.29
CA CYS A 173 22.69 -15.48 -21.72
C CYS A 173 21.45 -14.61 -21.51
N ILE A 174 21.34 -13.97 -20.34
CA ILE A 174 20.23 -13.06 -20.04
C ILE A 174 20.26 -11.89 -21.02
N LYS A 175 21.40 -11.21 -21.16
CA LYS A 175 21.52 -10.00 -21.99
C LYS A 175 21.23 -10.25 -23.46
N ASN A 176 21.65 -11.39 -24.01
CA ASN A 176 21.47 -11.72 -25.42
C ASN A 176 20.04 -12.13 -25.76
N ASN A 177 19.32 -12.74 -24.82
CA ASN A 177 17.96 -13.25 -25.07
C ASN A 177 16.85 -12.36 -24.49
N LEU A 178 17.19 -11.35 -23.69
CA LEU A 178 16.23 -10.41 -23.13
C LEU A 178 15.74 -9.45 -24.22
N TYR A 179 14.48 -9.62 -24.62
CA TYR A 179 13.82 -8.65 -25.48
C TYR A 179 13.52 -7.37 -24.69
N TRP A 180 14.24 -6.30 -24.98
CA TRP A 180 14.21 -5.07 -24.18
C TRP A 180 12.94 -4.26 -24.42
N GLN A 181 12.09 -4.15 -23.40
CA GLN A 181 10.87 -3.33 -23.42
C GLN A 181 10.99 -2.12 -22.50
N GLY A 182 11.71 -1.10 -22.96
CA GLY A 182 12.01 0.09 -22.16
C GLY A 182 10.77 0.78 -21.58
N ARG A 183 9.69 0.94 -22.38
CA ARG A 183 8.43 1.54 -21.91
C ARG A 183 7.79 0.72 -20.79
N LEU A 184 7.77 -0.61 -20.92
CA LEU A 184 7.21 -1.50 -19.90
C LEU A 184 8.02 -1.46 -18.60
N ILE A 185 9.34 -1.56 -18.71
CA ILE A 185 10.25 -1.54 -17.55
C ILE A 185 10.10 -0.21 -16.80
N GLN A 186 10.05 0.91 -17.52
CA GLN A 186 9.88 2.22 -16.90
C GLN A 186 8.54 2.36 -16.19
N THR A 187 7.45 1.89 -16.81
CA THR A 187 6.12 1.90 -16.18
C THR A 187 6.08 1.04 -14.93
N ALA A 188 6.69 -0.15 -14.97
CA ALA A 188 6.81 -1.03 -13.80
C ALA A 188 7.67 -0.39 -12.69
N HIS A 189 8.76 0.28 -13.05
CA HIS A 189 9.58 1.03 -12.09
C HIS A 189 8.77 2.12 -11.38
N LEU A 190 7.98 2.92 -12.12
CA LEU A 190 7.12 3.95 -11.54
C LEU A 190 6.05 3.36 -10.60
N LEU A 191 5.44 2.24 -11.00
CA LEU A 191 4.48 1.51 -10.16
C LEU A 191 5.12 1.06 -8.84
N PHE A 192 6.29 0.41 -8.89
CA PHE A 192 6.99 -0.04 -7.69
C PHE A 192 7.53 1.11 -6.83
N LYS A 193 7.94 2.22 -7.45
CA LYS A 193 8.35 3.42 -6.75
C LYS A 193 7.19 4.04 -5.96
N HIS A 194 6.02 4.18 -6.59
CA HIS A 194 4.81 4.67 -5.91
C HIS A 194 4.38 3.74 -4.78
N LEU A 195 4.50 2.42 -4.98
CA LEU A 195 4.16 1.42 -3.99
C LEU A 195 5.00 1.49 -2.71
N GLU A 196 6.28 1.86 -2.81
CA GLU A 196 7.22 1.81 -1.68
C GLU A 196 7.58 3.17 -1.07
N GLU A 197 7.58 4.26 -1.85
CA GLU A 197 8.05 5.57 -1.37
C GLU A 197 6.93 6.56 -1.05
N ARG A 198 5.76 6.42 -1.67
CA ARG A 198 4.69 7.43 -1.61
C ARG A 198 3.53 7.04 -0.70
N VAL A 199 3.77 6.12 0.23
CA VAL A 199 2.71 5.58 1.08
C VAL A 199 2.39 6.54 2.24
N PRO A 200 1.12 6.92 2.45
CA PRO A 200 0.70 7.67 3.62
C PRO A 200 0.98 6.91 4.93
N SER A 201 1.26 7.62 6.04
CA SER A 201 1.64 7.01 7.32
C SER A 201 0.61 6.02 7.89
N ASP A 202 -0.67 6.28 7.64
CA ASP A 202 -1.79 5.47 8.14
C ASP A 202 -2.26 4.39 7.15
N TYR A 203 -1.57 4.23 6.03
CA TYR A 203 -1.95 3.27 5.00
C TYR A 203 -1.25 1.92 5.16
N ASP A 204 -2.00 0.84 5.00
CA ASP A 204 -1.46 -0.52 5.04
C ASP A 204 -0.78 -0.87 3.70
N VAL A 205 0.55 -0.69 3.66
CA VAL A 205 1.41 -1.03 2.51
C VAL A 205 1.18 -2.48 2.04
N SER A 206 0.87 -3.40 2.95
CA SER A 206 0.69 -4.82 2.63
C SER A 206 -0.48 -5.03 1.68
N ARG A 207 -1.58 -4.28 1.85
CA ARG A 207 -2.76 -4.36 0.98
C ARG A 207 -2.44 -3.88 -0.43
N ALA A 208 -1.76 -2.75 -0.56
CA ALA A 208 -1.34 -2.26 -1.88
C ALA A 208 -0.37 -3.24 -2.55
N ARG A 209 0.56 -3.83 -1.79
CA ARG A 209 1.46 -4.86 -2.32
C ARG A 209 0.67 -6.07 -2.82
N GLU A 210 -0.26 -6.60 -2.02
CA GLU A 210 -1.11 -7.73 -2.43
C GLU A 210 -1.91 -7.43 -3.69
N LEU A 211 -2.49 -6.23 -3.79
CA LEU A 211 -3.23 -5.78 -4.97
C LEU A 211 -2.33 -5.74 -6.21
N VAL A 212 -1.19 -5.05 -6.14
CA VAL A 212 -0.26 -4.97 -7.29
C VAL A 212 0.24 -6.36 -7.66
N MET A 213 0.63 -7.14 -6.66
CA MET A 213 1.10 -8.49 -6.89
C MET A 213 0.02 -9.34 -7.53
N SER A 214 -1.25 -9.28 -7.12
CA SER A 214 -2.32 -10.11 -7.73
C SER A 214 -2.48 -9.86 -9.22
N GLN A 215 -2.16 -8.66 -9.72
CA GLN A 215 -2.21 -8.32 -11.14
C GLN A 215 -1.00 -8.82 -11.92
N LEU A 216 0.13 -9.08 -11.24
CA LEU A 216 1.37 -9.56 -11.83
C LEU A 216 1.45 -11.09 -11.83
N THR A 217 1.75 -11.62 -13.00
CA THR A 217 2.02 -13.02 -13.27
C THR A 217 3.46 -13.40 -12.89
N TYR A 218 3.67 -14.70 -12.73
CA TYR A 218 4.99 -15.30 -12.51
C TYR A 218 6.02 -14.83 -13.57
N PHE A 219 5.62 -14.80 -14.85
CA PHE A 219 6.53 -14.49 -15.96
C PHE A 219 6.89 -13.01 -16.01
N GLU A 220 5.96 -12.11 -15.70
CA GLU A 220 6.22 -10.66 -15.60
C GLU A 220 7.23 -10.37 -14.48
N CYS A 221 7.05 -10.96 -13.29
CA CYS A 221 8.01 -10.81 -12.19
C CYS A 221 9.41 -11.31 -12.57
N GLN A 222 9.48 -12.47 -13.24
CA GLN A 222 10.75 -13.03 -13.71
C GLN A 222 11.39 -12.18 -14.82
N TYR A 223 10.59 -11.62 -15.72
CA TYR A 223 11.07 -10.69 -16.75
C TYR A 223 11.71 -9.44 -16.12
N PHE A 224 11.03 -8.80 -15.16
CA PHE A 224 11.59 -7.63 -14.46
C PHE A 224 12.84 -7.97 -13.67
N PHE A 225 12.91 -9.17 -13.09
CA PHE A 225 14.10 -9.65 -12.42
C PHE A 225 15.28 -9.76 -13.39
N PHE A 226 15.10 -10.40 -14.54
CA PHE A 226 16.14 -10.48 -15.57
C PHE A 226 16.51 -9.12 -16.16
N ALA A 227 15.56 -8.20 -16.31
CA ALA A 227 15.85 -6.82 -16.71
C ALA A 227 16.75 -6.10 -15.69
N CYS A 228 16.52 -6.30 -14.39
CA CYS A 228 17.39 -5.79 -13.34
C CYS A 228 18.78 -6.44 -13.36
N LEU A 229 18.90 -7.73 -13.66
CA LEU A 229 20.21 -8.41 -13.77
C LEU A 229 21.00 -7.99 -15.02
N SER A 230 20.32 -7.56 -16.08
CA SER A 230 20.94 -7.14 -17.34
C SER A 230 21.68 -5.80 -17.21
N THR A 231 21.17 -4.85 -16.43
CA THR A 231 21.73 -3.49 -16.37
C THR A 231 21.68 -2.89 -14.95
N LYS A 232 22.83 -2.35 -14.49
CA LYS A 232 22.98 -1.72 -13.15
C LYS A 232 22.16 -0.44 -12.93
N GLN A 233 21.63 0.16 -14.00
CA GLN A 233 20.84 1.40 -13.93
C GLN A 233 19.55 1.22 -13.13
N PHE A 234 19.03 0.00 -13.01
CA PHE A 234 17.77 -0.31 -12.32
C PHE A 234 17.97 -0.68 -10.84
N LYS A 235 19.03 -0.18 -10.19
CA LYS A 235 19.29 -0.42 -8.76
C LYS A 235 18.12 -0.02 -7.86
N GLU A 236 17.49 1.11 -8.12
CA GLU A 236 16.32 1.56 -7.36
C GLU A 236 15.14 0.59 -7.54
N MET A 237 14.87 0.18 -8.79
CA MET A 237 13.83 -0.80 -9.10
C MET A 237 14.09 -2.14 -8.39
N ALA A 238 15.33 -2.63 -8.41
CA ALA A 238 15.73 -3.83 -7.68
C ALA A 238 15.48 -3.70 -6.16
N GLY A 239 15.75 -2.52 -5.59
CA GLY A 239 15.41 -2.17 -4.22
C GLY A 239 13.90 -2.27 -3.95
N TYR A 240 13.06 -1.64 -4.78
CA TYR A 240 11.61 -1.71 -4.61
C TYR A 240 11.05 -3.13 -4.80
N MET A 241 11.57 -3.87 -5.79
CA MET A 241 11.19 -5.27 -6.03
C MET A 241 11.54 -6.17 -4.85
N SER A 242 12.67 -5.92 -4.18
CA SER A 242 13.04 -6.71 -2.98
C SER A 242 12.12 -6.50 -1.79
N ARG A 243 11.60 -5.27 -1.61
CA ARG A 243 10.63 -4.95 -0.56
C ARG A 243 9.21 -5.40 -0.89
N SER A 244 8.87 -5.49 -2.17
CA SER A 244 7.52 -5.84 -2.64
C SER A 244 7.41 -7.31 -3.09
N ILE A 245 8.02 -7.65 -4.22
CA ILE A 245 7.91 -8.97 -4.88
C ILE A 245 8.59 -10.06 -4.06
N PHE A 246 9.81 -9.82 -3.57
CA PHE A 246 10.61 -10.85 -2.88
C PHE A 246 10.30 -10.96 -1.38
N SER A 247 9.53 -10.01 -0.82
CA SER A 247 9.12 -10.03 0.59
C SER A 247 7.81 -10.82 0.82
N GLN A 248 7.13 -11.26 -0.23
CA GLN A 248 5.88 -12.00 -0.09
C GLN A 248 6.15 -13.47 0.27
N LYS A 249 5.37 -14.01 1.23
CA LYS A 249 5.46 -15.39 1.75
C LYS A 249 5.49 -16.50 0.67
N LYS A 250 5.02 -16.19 -0.54
CA LYS A 250 5.10 -17.06 -1.72
C LYS A 250 5.89 -16.31 -2.79
N ASN A 251 7.19 -16.61 -2.89
CA ASN A 251 8.01 -16.12 -4.00
C ASN A 251 7.29 -16.44 -5.32
N LYS A 252 6.93 -15.39 -6.06
CA LYS A 252 6.10 -15.51 -7.26
C LYS A 252 6.83 -16.10 -8.45
N PHE A 253 8.15 -16.28 -8.38
CA PHE A 253 8.91 -16.87 -9.47
C PHE A 253 10.07 -17.76 -9.01
N LYS A 254 10.51 -18.66 -9.91
CA LYS A 254 11.63 -19.57 -9.68
C LYS A 254 12.92 -18.81 -9.92
N MET A 255 13.66 -18.59 -8.84
CA MET A 255 15.00 -18.03 -8.86
C MET A 255 16.03 -19.16 -8.76
N THR A 256 17.03 -19.18 -9.64
CA THR A 256 18.15 -20.10 -9.50
C THR A 256 19.13 -19.61 -8.43
N GLU A 257 20.06 -20.48 -8.00
CA GLU A 257 21.12 -20.11 -7.05
C GLU A 257 22.05 -19.04 -7.67
N ILE A 258 22.37 -19.18 -8.96
CA ILE A 258 23.22 -18.23 -9.68
C ILE A 258 22.51 -16.88 -9.88
N ASP A 259 21.20 -16.89 -10.14
CA ASP A 259 20.38 -15.67 -10.17
C ASP A 259 20.47 -14.88 -8.85
N ARG A 260 20.39 -15.59 -7.71
CA ARG A 260 20.49 -14.99 -6.38
C ARG A 260 21.86 -14.36 -6.16
N ASP A 261 22.91 -15.13 -6.40
CA ASP A 261 24.28 -14.68 -6.18
C ASP A 261 24.62 -13.48 -7.06
N LEU A 262 24.14 -13.47 -8.31
CA LEU A 262 24.35 -12.36 -9.23
C LEU A 262 23.58 -11.11 -8.77
N PHE A 263 22.38 -11.29 -8.22
CA PHE A 263 21.59 -10.20 -7.64
C PHE A 263 22.26 -9.63 -6.38
N GLU A 264 22.73 -10.49 -5.48
CA GLU A 264 23.47 -10.11 -4.27
C GLU A 264 24.78 -9.41 -4.61
N TYR A 265 25.52 -9.93 -5.59
CA TYR A 265 26.74 -9.33 -6.08
C TYR A 265 26.49 -7.95 -6.71
N ALA A 266 25.45 -7.82 -7.53
CA ALA A 266 25.14 -6.58 -8.24
C ALA A 266 24.60 -5.47 -7.32
N TYR A 267 23.74 -5.83 -6.36
CA TYR A 267 22.96 -4.86 -5.59
C TYR A 267 23.26 -4.86 -4.09
N LYS A 268 24.00 -5.84 -3.57
CA LYS A 268 24.28 -6.05 -2.14
C LYS A 268 23.00 -6.20 -1.31
N ILE A 269 21.96 -6.79 -1.90
CA ILE A 269 20.67 -7.05 -1.25
C ILE A 269 20.51 -8.56 -1.11
N THR A 270 20.56 -9.06 0.12
CA THR A 270 20.37 -10.49 0.42
C THR A 270 18.92 -10.90 0.24
N LEU A 271 18.69 -11.90 -0.62
CA LEU A 271 17.34 -12.42 -0.86
C LEU A 271 17.11 -13.62 0.07
N LYS A 272 16.17 -13.47 1.03
CA LYS A 272 15.82 -14.56 1.95
C LYS A 272 15.13 -15.67 1.18
N GLU A 273 15.63 -16.89 1.38
CA GLU A 273 14.96 -18.10 0.91
C GLU A 273 13.82 -18.43 1.85
N ASP A 274 12.66 -17.80 1.64
CA ASP A 274 11.44 -18.31 2.24
C ASP A 274 11.15 -19.65 1.54
N VAL A 275 11.58 -20.74 2.19
CA VAL A 275 11.16 -22.09 1.85
C VAL A 275 9.65 -22.04 1.88
N VAL A 276 9.02 -22.01 0.70
CA VAL A 276 7.58 -22.15 0.56
C VAL A 276 7.25 -23.46 1.26
N GLN A 277 6.76 -23.36 2.50
CA GLN A 277 6.06 -24.46 3.12
C GLN A 277 4.78 -24.54 2.30
N ASP A 278 4.79 -25.39 1.27
CA ASP A 278 3.57 -25.86 0.66
C ASP A 278 2.72 -26.35 1.83
N GLU A 279 1.66 -25.60 2.16
CA GLU A 279 0.59 -26.10 3.02
C GLU A 279 0.02 -27.30 2.29
N LYS A 280 0.56 -28.48 2.62
CA LYS A 280 0.14 -29.71 1.98
C LYS A 280 -1.29 -29.93 2.45
N PHE A 281 -2.21 -30.02 1.48
CA PHE A 281 -3.61 -30.35 1.73
C PHE A 281 -3.75 -31.66 2.54
N PHE A 282 -2.77 -32.55 2.41
CA PHE A 282 -2.69 -33.79 3.18
C PHE A 282 -1.52 -33.72 4.16
N ASP A 283 -1.73 -34.31 5.34
CA ASP A 283 -0.67 -34.50 6.32
C ASP A 283 0.56 -35.17 5.72
N LYS A 284 1.73 -34.79 6.27
CA LYS A 284 3.04 -35.25 5.78
C LYS A 284 3.16 -36.77 5.75
N GLU A 285 2.51 -37.47 6.70
CA GLU A 285 2.45 -38.93 6.76
C GLU A 285 1.62 -39.53 5.63
N VAL A 286 0.44 -38.98 5.39
CA VAL A 286 -0.47 -39.37 4.31
C VAL A 286 0.25 -39.21 2.97
N TYR A 287 0.89 -38.06 2.77
CA TYR A 287 1.67 -37.77 1.58
C TYR A 287 2.81 -38.78 1.35
N ASN A 288 3.59 -39.10 2.38
CA ASN A 288 4.70 -40.06 2.27
C ASN A 288 4.20 -41.50 1.99
N LYS A 289 3.09 -41.90 2.60
CA LYS A 289 2.45 -43.19 2.37
C LYS A 289 1.98 -43.34 0.92
N PHE A 290 1.39 -42.27 0.36
CA PHE A 290 0.99 -42.26 -1.03
C PHE A 290 2.19 -42.20 -1.97
N ARG A 291 3.21 -41.36 -1.72
CA ARG A 291 4.41 -41.24 -2.57
C ARG A 291 5.06 -42.58 -2.91
N ASN A 292 5.14 -43.48 -1.94
CA ASN A 292 5.76 -44.80 -2.12
C ASN A 292 4.82 -45.82 -2.81
N LYS A 293 3.51 -45.57 -2.81
CA LYS A 293 2.48 -46.48 -3.38
C LYS A 293 1.79 -45.92 -4.62
N THR A 294 2.10 -44.70 -5.06
CA THR A 294 1.37 -43.99 -6.13
C THR A 294 1.30 -44.78 -7.42
N LYS A 295 2.40 -45.44 -7.81
CA LYS A 295 2.49 -46.17 -9.08
C LYS A 295 1.60 -47.42 -9.07
N ALA A 296 1.60 -48.17 -7.96
CA ALA A 296 0.75 -49.34 -7.78
C ALA A 296 -0.73 -48.98 -7.62
N LEU A 297 -1.05 -47.93 -6.84
CA LEU A 297 -2.41 -47.44 -6.67
C LEU A 297 -2.99 -46.88 -7.97
N ARG A 298 -2.20 -46.15 -8.77
CA ARG A 298 -2.64 -45.67 -10.10
C ARG A 298 -2.90 -46.81 -11.08
N ALA A 299 -2.08 -47.86 -11.07
CA ALA A 299 -2.31 -49.04 -11.91
C ALA A 299 -3.63 -49.72 -11.52
N LYS A 300 -3.87 -49.91 -10.21
CA LYS A 300 -5.08 -50.54 -9.68
C LYS A 300 -6.35 -49.70 -9.92
N TYR A 301 -6.23 -48.38 -9.85
CA TYR A 301 -7.33 -47.46 -10.17
C TYR A 301 -7.68 -47.48 -11.67
N ARG A 302 -6.68 -47.55 -12.55
CA ARG A 302 -6.91 -47.66 -14.00
C ARG A 302 -7.59 -48.98 -14.38
N THR A 303 -7.24 -50.08 -13.73
CA THR A 303 -7.92 -51.36 -13.96
C THR A 303 -9.39 -51.28 -13.50
N MET A 304 -9.66 -50.68 -12.33
CA MET A 304 -11.05 -50.48 -11.86
C MET A 304 -11.88 -49.63 -12.84
N ILE A 305 -11.34 -48.52 -13.36
CA ILE A 305 -12.03 -47.72 -14.38
C ILE A 305 -12.30 -48.51 -15.65
N ASN A 306 -11.34 -49.31 -16.11
CA ASN A 306 -11.49 -50.08 -17.34
C ASN A 306 -12.48 -51.25 -17.18
N ASP A 307 -12.64 -51.77 -15.97
CA ASP A 307 -13.61 -52.82 -15.67
C ASP A 307 -15.02 -52.22 -15.54
N ASP A 308 -15.16 -51.04 -14.92
CA ASP A 308 -16.42 -50.29 -14.85
C ASP A 308 -16.89 -49.79 -16.23
N ALA A 309 -15.98 -49.44 -17.14
CA ALA A 309 -16.29 -49.01 -18.51
C ALA A 309 -16.66 -50.17 -19.46
N LYS A 310 -16.48 -51.42 -19.03
CA LYS A 310 -16.85 -52.63 -19.78
C LYS A 310 -18.13 -53.30 -19.25
N SER A 311 -18.63 -52.84 -18.09
CA SER A 311 -19.97 -53.15 -17.58
C SER A 311 -21.02 -52.26 -18.21
#